data_AF-A0A520P707-F1
#
_entry.id   AF-A0A520P707-F1
#
_cell.length_a   1.000
_cell.length_b   1.000
_cell.length_c   1.000
_cell.angle_alpha   90.00
_cell.angle_beta   90.00
_cell.angle_gamma   90.00
#
_symmetry.space_group_name_H-M   'P 1'
#
loop_
_entity.id
_entity.type
_entity.pdbx_description
1 polymer ?
#
loop_
_entity_poly.entity_id
_entity_poly.type
_entity_poly.pdbx_seq_one_letter_code
_entity_poly.pdbx_strand_id
1 'polypeptide(L)'
;MDRKPADNPDSYPPLGRVLMWFTDPANANKIFGALAVICLITFLADFTYKKYGHFAVEYIPGFYAAYGFLMFTALILAAKTLRIFIKRPEDFYGEKAIDSESYPEEELEQVGHDDA
;
A
#
# COMPACT_ATOMS: atom_id res chain seq x y z
N MET A 1 22.18 -9.11 26.64
CA MET A 1 21.90 -9.53 25.25
C MET A 1 20.52 -10.15 25.24
N ASP A 2 19.49 -9.34 25.00
CA ASP A 2 18.10 -9.82 24.96
C ASP A 2 17.92 -10.79 23.81
N ARG A 3 17.55 -12.02 24.15
CA ARG A 3 17.10 -13.00 23.16
C ARG A 3 15.75 -12.53 22.64
N LYS A 4 15.74 -11.92 21.46
CA LYS A 4 14.50 -11.72 20.69
C LYS A 4 13.83 -13.11 20.59
N PRO A 5 12.63 -13.31 21.18
CA PRO A 5 11.96 -14.60 21.07
C PRO A 5 11.78 -14.92 19.59
N ALA A 6 11.92 -16.20 19.23
CA ALA A 6 11.74 -16.63 17.85
C ALA A 6 10.38 -16.13 17.34
N ASP A 7 10.41 -15.38 16.24
CA ASP A 7 9.23 -14.78 15.61
C ASP A 7 8.32 -15.91 15.09
N ASN A 8 7.37 -16.35 15.93
CA ASN A 8 6.45 -17.42 15.61
C ASN A 8 5.14 -16.83 15.07
N PRO A 9 4.83 -16.98 13.77
CA PRO A 9 3.65 -16.39 13.14
C PRO A 9 2.31 -16.87 13.73
N ASP A 10 2.33 -17.96 14.49
CA ASP A 10 1.15 -18.49 15.18
C ASP A 10 0.81 -17.76 16.48
N SER A 11 1.76 -17.00 17.05
CA SER A 11 1.55 -16.21 18.26
C SER A 11 0.80 -14.90 18.01
N TYR A 12 0.62 -14.50 16.75
CA TYR A 12 -0.06 -13.25 16.42
C TYR A 12 -1.59 -13.37 16.55
N PRO A 13 -2.27 -12.27 16.96
CA PRO A 13 -3.71 -12.17 16.83
C PRO A 13 -4.14 -12.36 15.37
N PRO A 14 -5.40 -12.77 15.10
CA PRO A 14 -5.85 -13.11 13.75
C PRO A 14 -5.60 -12.01 12.73
N LEU A 15 -5.77 -10.73 13.11
CA LEU A 15 -5.47 -9.58 12.25
C LEU A 15 -3.98 -9.44 11.94
N GLY A 16 -3.09 -9.73 12.90
CA GLY A 16 -1.65 -9.67 12.71
C GLY A 16 -1.16 -10.71 11.70
N ARG A 17 -1.74 -11.92 11.74
CA ARG A 17 -1.42 -12.98 10.77
C ARG A 17 -1.90 -12.64 9.35
N VAL A 18 -3.08 -12.04 9.23
CA VAL A 18 -3.61 -11.57 7.94
C VAL A 18 -2.73 -10.46 7.38
N LEU A 19 -2.37 -9.46 8.19
CA LEU A 19 -1.53 -8.36 7.74
C LEU A 19 -0.14 -8.86 7.33
N MET A 20 0.46 -9.77 8.10
CA MET A 20 1.75 -10.38 7.78
C MET A 20 1.73 -11.06 6.39
N TRP A 21 0.65 -11.77 6.07
CA TRP A 21 0.46 -12.37 4.74
C TRP A 21 0.38 -11.31 3.63
N PHE A 22 -0.34 -10.21 3.86
CA PHE A 22 -0.47 -9.11 2.89
C PHE A 22 0.84 -8.35 2.66
N THR A 23 1.68 -8.24 3.68
CA THR A 23 2.98 -7.54 3.60
C THR A 23 4.09 -8.39 3.00
N ASP A 24 3.90 -9.71 2.91
CA ASP A 24 4.89 -10.61 2.34
C ASP A 24 5.01 -10.39 0.81
N PRO A 25 6.18 -9.99 0.29
CA PRO A 25 6.38 -9.74 -1.13
C PRO A 25 6.13 -10.99 -1.99
N ALA A 26 6.26 -12.20 -1.44
CA ALA A 26 5.93 -13.43 -2.16
C ALA A 26 4.45 -13.54 -2.54
N ASN A 27 3.56 -12.88 -1.78
CA ASN A 27 2.12 -12.87 -2.05
C ASN A 27 1.67 -11.74 -2.97
N ALA A 28 2.55 -10.77 -3.30
CA ALA A 28 2.23 -9.66 -4.19
C ALA A 28 1.72 -10.15 -5.55
N ASN A 29 2.37 -11.18 -6.13
CA ASN A 29 1.95 -11.77 -7.41
C ASN A 29 0.54 -12.36 -7.36
N LYS A 30 0.10 -12.88 -6.20
CA LYS A 30 -1.25 -13.41 -6.02
C LYS A 30 -2.29 -12.29 -6.04
N ILE A 31 -1.98 -11.14 -5.43
CA ILE A 31 -2.84 -9.95 -5.44
C ILE A 31 -2.99 -9.42 -6.87
N PHE A 32 -1.88 -9.30 -7.61
CA PHE A 32 -1.93 -8.91 -9.02
C PHE A 32 -2.74 -9.90 -9.87
N GLY A 33 -2.56 -11.21 -9.64
CA GLY A 33 -3.36 -12.23 -10.30
C GLY A 33 -4.85 -12.11 -10.00
N ALA A 34 -5.23 -11.90 -8.73
CA ALA A 34 -6.62 -11.69 -8.33
C ALA A 34 -7.23 -10.44 -8.99
N LEU A 35 -6.50 -9.33 -9.03
CA LEU A 35 -6.92 -8.12 -9.73
C LEU A 35 -7.14 -8.38 -11.22
N ALA A 36 -6.20 -9.06 -11.88
CA ALA A 36 -6.31 -9.39 -13.30
C ALA A 36 -7.54 -10.27 -13.58
N VAL A 37 -7.83 -11.24 -12.71
CA VAL A 37 -9.03 -12.08 -12.80
C VAL A 37 -10.30 -11.23 -12.65
N ILE A 38 -10.37 -10.31 -11.69
CA ILE A 38 -11.52 -9.42 -11.52
C ILE A 38 -11.71 -8.52 -12.75
N CYS A 39 -10.62 -7.98 -13.30
CA CYS A 39 -10.67 -7.19 -14.54
C CYS A 39 -11.22 -8.02 -15.71
N LEU A 40 -10.76 -9.27 -15.87
CA LEU A 40 -11.26 -10.18 -16.90
C LEU A 40 -12.74 -10.52 -16.72
N ILE A 41 -13.17 -10.81 -15.49
CA ILE A 41 -14.58 -11.09 -15.17
C ILE A 41 -15.44 -9.88 -15.54
N THR A 42 -15.02 -8.68 -15.14
CA THR A 42 -15.74 -7.43 -15.42
C THR A 42 -15.80 -7.16 -16.93
N PHE A 43 -14.70 -7.42 -17.65
CA PHE A 43 -14.66 -7.31 -19.11
C PHE A 43 -15.61 -8.29 -19.80
N LEU A 44 -15.68 -9.54 -19.33
CA LEU A 44 -16.58 -10.55 -19.88
C LEU A 44 -18.06 -10.27 -19.53
N ALA A 45 -18.33 -9.75 -18.33
CA ALA A 45 -19.67 -9.37 -17.90
C ALA A 45 -20.29 -8.33 -18.85
N ASP A 46 -19.47 -7.45 -19.44
CA ASP A 46 -19.86 -6.42 -20.38
C ASP A 46 -20.49 -6.95 -21.69
N PHE A 47 -20.30 -8.24 -21.99
CA PHE A 47 -20.91 -8.93 -23.14
C PHE A 47 -22.28 -9.55 -22.82
N THR A 48 -22.66 -9.62 -21.54
CA THR A 48 -23.86 -10.36 -21.11
C THR A 48 -25.15 -9.53 -21.19
N TYR A 49 -25.04 -8.20 -21.17
CA TYR A 49 -26.20 -7.30 -21.16
C TYR A 49 -26.16 -6.28 -22.31
N LYS A 50 -27.34 -5.83 -22.74
CA LYS A 50 -27.46 -4.75 -23.72
C LYS A 50 -27.30 -3.41 -23.03
N LYS A 51 -26.39 -2.60 -23.56
CA LYS A 51 -26.15 -1.23 -23.09
C LYS A 51 -27.06 -0.26 -23.85
N TYR A 52 -27.66 0.68 -23.11
CA TYR A 52 -28.36 1.83 -23.67
C TYR A 52 -27.48 3.06 -23.46
N GLY A 53 -26.55 3.27 -24.38
CA GLY A 53 -25.61 4.38 -24.30
C GLY A 53 -26.16 5.67 -24.93
N HIS A 54 -25.81 6.82 -24.38
CA HIS A 54 -26.08 8.11 -25.00
C HIS A 54 -25.08 8.44 -26.11
N PHE A 55 -23.87 7.86 -26.04
CA PHE A 55 -22.79 8.12 -26.98
C PHE A 55 -22.41 6.85 -27.76
N ALA A 56 -21.99 7.02 -29.02
CA ALA A 56 -21.61 5.90 -29.90
C ALA A 56 -20.49 5.01 -29.33
N VAL A 57 -19.59 5.58 -28.52
CA VAL A 57 -18.47 4.86 -27.89
C VAL A 57 -18.92 3.86 -26.81
N GLU A 58 -20.08 4.06 -26.20
CA GLU A 58 -20.59 3.23 -25.12
C GLU A 58 -21.13 1.88 -25.62
N TYR A 59 -21.46 1.81 -26.91
CA TYR A 59 -21.87 0.59 -27.59
C TYR A 59 -20.70 -0.33 -27.93
N ILE A 60 -19.46 0.15 -27.79
CA ILE A 60 -18.28 -0.68 -28.01
C ILE A 60 -18.20 -1.71 -26.86
N PRO A 61 -18.15 -3.01 -27.18
CA PRO A 61 -18.01 -4.05 -26.17
C PRO A 61 -16.62 -3.95 -25.50
N GLY A 62 -16.60 -4.05 -24.18
CA GLY A 62 -15.39 -3.91 -23.37
C GLY A 62 -14.95 -2.47 -23.07
N PHE A 63 -15.66 -1.45 -23.59
CA PHE A 63 -15.23 -0.05 -23.48
C PHE A 63 -15.04 0.40 -22.03
N TYR A 64 -16.03 0.15 -21.16
CA TYR A 64 -15.97 0.60 -19.76
C TYR A 64 -14.87 -0.10 -18.96
N ALA A 65 -14.69 -1.41 -19.18
CA ALA A 65 -13.64 -2.17 -18.52
C ALA A 65 -12.24 -1.68 -18.96
N ALA A 66 -12.04 -1.46 -20.25
CA ALA A 66 -10.79 -0.91 -20.78
C ALA A 66 -10.55 0.53 -20.29
N TYR A 67 -11.56 1.39 -20.36
CA TYR A 67 -11.47 2.78 -19.94
C TYR A 67 -11.15 2.89 -18.44
N GLY A 68 -11.85 2.16 -17.58
CA GLY A 68 -11.60 2.14 -16.14
C GLY A 68 -10.18 1.69 -15.81
N PHE A 69 -9.71 0.60 -16.44
CA PHE A 69 -8.35 0.10 -16.25
C PHE A 69 -7.29 1.14 -16.70
N LEU A 70 -7.48 1.75 -17.87
CA LEU A 70 -6.56 2.74 -18.42
C LEU A 70 -6.53 4.01 -17.56
N MET A 71 -7.69 4.55 -17.17
CA MET A 71 -7.78 5.75 -16.35
C MET A 71 -7.18 5.55 -14.96
N PHE A 72 -7.43 4.40 -14.33
CA PHE A 72 -6.83 4.10 -13.03
C PHE A 72 -5.30 3.94 -13.13
N THR A 73 -4.82 3.25 -14.16
CA THR A 73 -3.38 3.14 -14.43
C THR A 73 -2.75 4.52 -14.67
N ALA A 74 -3.39 5.37 -15.47
CA ALA A 74 -2.94 6.73 -15.72
C ALA A 74 -2.90 7.56 -14.42
N LEU A 75 -3.88 7.41 -13.53
CA LEU A 75 -3.89 8.08 -12.22
C LEU A 75 -2.69 7.66 -11.37
N ILE A 76 -2.37 6.36 -11.31
CA ILE A 76 -1.20 5.89 -10.55
C ILE A 76 0.10 6.45 -11.14
N LEU A 77 0.23 6.47 -12.47
CA LEU A 77 1.40 7.04 -13.14
C LEU A 77 1.51 8.55 -12.90
N ALA A 78 0.39 9.27 -12.93
CA ALA A 78 0.34 10.69 -12.61
C ALA A 78 0.75 10.95 -11.15
N ALA A 79 0.25 10.18 -10.19
CA ALA A 79 0.63 10.28 -8.78
C ALA A 79 2.12 9.98 -8.56
N LYS A 80 2.65 8.95 -9.24
CA LYS A 80 4.08 8.62 -9.21
C LYS A 80 4.93 9.74 -9.79
N THR A 81 4.46 10.37 -10.86
CA THR A 81 5.14 11.50 -11.51
C THR A 81 5.12 12.73 -10.61
N LEU A 82 3.97 13.04 -10.02
CA LEU A 82 3.82 14.12 -9.04
C LEU A 82 4.72 13.93 -7.82
N ARG A 83 4.91 12.68 -7.37
CA ARG A 83 5.85 12.35 -6.30
C ARG A 83 7.26 12.83 -6.62
N ILE A 84 7.71 12.76 -7.87
CA ILE A 84 9.05 13.24 -8.25
C ILE A 84 9.15 14.76 -8.07
N PHE A 85 8.09 15.50 -8.43
CA PHE A 85 8.06 16.96 -8.30
C PHE A 85 7.94 17.46 -6.86
N ILE A 86 7.18 16.75 -6.02
CA ILE A 86 6.92 17.16 -4.63
C ILE A 86 7.96 16.58 -3.66
N LYS A 87 8.69 15.51 -4.03
CA LYS A 87 9.61 14.82 -3.12
C LYS A 87 10.62 15.81 -2.54
N ARG A 88 10.59 15.90 -1.22
CA ARG A 88 11.49 16.69 -0.42
C ARG A 88 12.74 15.87 -0.07
N PRO A 89 13.92 16.48 0.05
CA PRO A 89 15.10 15.77 0.50
C PRO A 89 14.94 15.27 1.95
N GLU A 90 15.65 14.19 2.28
CA GLU A 90 15.52 13.49 3.57
C GLU A 90 16.03 14.33 4.74
N ASP A 91 16.99 15.21 4.46
CA ASP A 91 17.62 16.13 5.41
C ASP A 91 16.87 17.46 5.53
N PHE A 92 15.65 17.60 5.00
CA PHE A 92 15.00 18.91 4.96
C PHE A 92 14.89 19.58 6.33
N TYR A 93 14.55 18.81 7.37
CA TYR A 93 14.53 19.33 8.73
C TYR A 93 15.91 19.33 9.38
N GLY A 94 16.82 18.46 8.92
CA GLY A 94 18.23 18.42 9.32
C GLY A 94 18.42 18.58 10.82
N GLU A 95 19.27 19.53 11.21
CA GLU A 95 19.57 19.92 12.60
C GLU A 95 18.40 20.62 13.34
N LYS A 96 17.32 20.96 12.65
CA LYS A 96 16.09 21.54 13.23
C LYS A 96 15.01 20.49 13.47
N ALA A 97 15.31 19.20 13.29
CA ALA A 97 14.39 18.13 13.63
C ALA A 97 14.32 17.98 15.16
N ILE A 98 13.13 17.85 15.72
CA ILE A 98 12.93 17.67 17.17
C ILE A 98 13.67 16.40 17.65
N ASP A 99 13.68 15.36 16.81
CA ASP A 99 14.39 14.10 17.07
C ASP A 99 15.93 14.24 17.08
N SER A 100 16.47 15.39 16.67
CA SER A 100 17.91 15.70 16.69
C SER A 100 18.36 16.48 17.93
N GLU A 101 17.43 16.95 18.76
CA GLU A 101 17.74 17.60 20.03
C GLU A 101 18.08 16.52 21.08
N SER A 102 19.11 16.76 21.89
CA SER A 102 19.39 15.86 23.02
C SER A 102 18.28 16.00 24.04
N TYR A 103 17.60 14.91 24.36
CA TYR A 103 16.57 14.90 25.38
C TYR A 103 17.19 15.33 26.74
N PRO A 104 16.54 16.21 27.52
CA PRO A 104 17.08 16.65 28.81
C PRO A 104 17.23 15.44 29.73
N GLU A 105 18.46 15.19 30.20
CA GLU A 105 18.78 14.07 31.11
C GLU A 105 17.96 14.12 32.41
N GLU A 106 17.52 15.32 32.80
CA GLU A 106 16.70 15.58 33.98
C GLU A 106 15.24 15.14 33.84
N GLU A 107 14.75 14.86 32.63
CA GLU A 107 13.44 14.27 32.37
C GLU A 107 13.50 12.75 32.13
N LEU A 108 14.69 12.16 32.01
CA LEU A 108 14.85 10.72 31.82
C LEU A 108 14.76 10.01 33.17
N GLU A 109 13.70 9.21 33.36
CA GLU A 109 13.63 8.23 34.44
C GLU A 109 14.62 7.09 34.12
N GLN A 110 15.89 7.29 34.44
CA GLN A 110 16.94 6.29 34.28
C GLN A 110 16.78 5.21 35.35
N VAL A 111 16.08 4.13 35.01
CA VAL A 111 16.01 2.93 35.87
C VAL A 111 17.34 2.20 35.79
N GLY A 112 18.02 2.05 36.92
CA GLY A 112 19.29 1.33 37.02
C GLY A 112 19.11 -0.12 36.60
N HIS A 113 19.96 -0.60 35.70
CA HIS A 113 19.89 -1.98 35.20
C HIS A 113 20.14 -3.04 36.29
N ASP A 114 20.59 -2.61 37.47
CA ASP A 114 20.90 -3.46 38.62
C ASP A 114 19.70 -3.64 39.58
N ASP A 115 18.57 -2.98 39.30
CA ASP A 115 17.38 -2.95 40.17
C ASP A 115 16.27 -3.95 39.73
N ALA A 116 16.56 -4.87 38.80
CA ALA A 116 15.62 -5.84 38.24
C ALA A 116 15.95 -7.31 38.60
#